data_AF-A0A7K7BJ18-F1
#
_entry.id   AF-A0A7K7BJ18-F1
#
_cell.length_a   1.000
_cell.length_b   1.000
_cell.length_c   1.000
_cell.angle_alpha   90.00
_cell.angle_beta   90.00
_cell.angle_gamma   90.00
#
_symmetry.space_group_name_H-M   'P 1'
#
loop_
_entity.id
_entity.type
_entity.pdbx_description
1 polymer ?
#
loop_
_entity_poly.entity_id
_entity_poly.type
_entity_poly.pdbx_seq_one_letter_code
_entity_poly.pdbx_strand_id
1 'polypeptide(L)' 'RRPARAAAQLLHGGGTGANSANRWFDKALQFIVGEDGTCGIIYDQAVIDGAAVADMADHVLDYWWAGL' A
#
# COMPACT_ATOMS: atom_id res chain seq x y z
N ARG A 1 7.93 -16.71 -2.17
CA ARG A 1 6.83 -15.70 -2.16
C ARG A 1 6.42 -15.45 -3.60
N ARG A 2 5.12 -15.38 -3.96
CA ARG A 2 4.69 -15.09 -5.35
C ARG A 2 4.48 -13.58 -5.49
N PRO A 3 5.42 -12.81 -6.09
CA PRO A 3 5.33 -11.34 -6.13
C PRO A 3 4.05 -10.84 -6.81
N ALA A 4 3.56 -11.56 -7.82
CA ALA A 4 2.29 -11.27 -8.48
C ALA A 4 1.08 -11.24 -7.54
N ARG A 5 1.07 -12.06 -6.48
CA ARG A 5 -0.04 -12.11 -5.51
C ARG A 5 -0.01 -10.91 -4.57
N ALA A 6 1.18 -10.48 -4.15
CA ALA A 6 1.35 -9.27 -3.35
C ALA A 6 0.96 -8.03 -4.17
N ALA A 7 1.43 -7.92 -5.41
CA ALA A 7 1.04 -6.85 -6.33
C ALA A 7 -0.48 -6.79 -6.55
N ALA A 8 -1.13 -7.94 -6.79
CA ALA A 8 -2.59 -7.99 -6.92
C ALA A 8 -3.34 -7.52 -5.66
N GLN A 9 -2.82 -7.84 -4.47
CA GLN A 9 -3.40 -7.36 -3.21
C GLN A 9 -3.27 -5.84 -3.03
N LEU A 10 -2.15 -5.26 -3.46
CA LEU A 10 -1.96 -3.81 -3.43
C LEU A 10 -2.83 -3.10 -4.46
N LEU A 11 -2.82 -3.57 -5.72
CA LEU A 11 -3.50 -2.92 -6.83
C LEU A 11 -5.03 -2.94 -6.71
N HIS A 12 -5.61 -4.07 -6.30
CA HIS A 12 -7.06 -4.23 -6.33
C HIS A 12 -7.64 -5.08 -5.19
N GLY A 13 -6.83 -5.58 -4.25
CA GLY A 13 -7.31 -6.33 -3.08
C GLY A 13 -7.78 -7.77 -3.35
N GLY A 14 -7.64 -8.27 -4.59
CA GLY A 14 -7.94 -9.67 -4.93
C GLY A 14 -9.43 -10.06 -5.09
N GLY A 15 -10.35 -9.09 -5.13
CA GLY A 15 -11.78 -9.31 -5.34
C GLY A 15 -12.64 -9.19 -4.07
N THR A 16 -13.95 -9.26 -4.23
CA THR A 16 -14.93 -9.11 -3.14
C THR A 16 -14.88 -10.22 -2.10
N GLY A 17 -14.40 -11.42 -2.48
CA GLY A 17 -14.13 -12.52 -1.55
C GLY A 17 -12.79 -12.41 -0.80
N ALA A 18 -12.06 -11.30 -0.99
CA ALA A 18 -10.81 -11.01 -0.33
C ALA A 18 -10.85 -9.57 0.24
N ASN A 19 -9.93 -8.68 -0.16
CA ASN A 19 -9.72 -7.39 0.49
C ASN A 19 -10.19 -6.19 -0.34
N SER A 20 -10.85 -6.37 -1.49
CA SER A 20 -11.29 -5.24 -2.33
C SER A 20 -12.31 -4.32 -1.61
N ALA A 21 -13.16 -4.88 -0.75
CA ALA A 21 -14.12 -4.11 0.04
C ALA A 21 -13.46 -3.34 1.19
N ASN A 22 -12.25 -3.71 1.58
CA ASN A 22 -11.45 -3.01 2.59
C ASN A 22 -10.54 -1.95 1.92
N ARG A 23 -11.12 -1.15 1.02
CA ARG A 23 -10.44 -0.09 0.28
C ARG A 23 -11.39 1.10 0.11
N TRP A 24 -10.82 2.29 -0.04
CA TRP A 24 -11.52 3.49 -0.49
C TRP A 24 -10.68 4.17 -1.57
N PHE A 25 -10.94 3.86 -2.84
CA PHE A 25 -10.09 4.30 -3.96
C PHE A 25 -10.11 5.81 -4.23
N ASP A 26 -11.16 6.53 -3.81
CA ASP A 26 -11.18 8.00 -3.92
C ASP A 26 -10.27 8.70 -2.86
N LYS A 27 -9.59 7.94 -1.98
CA LYS A 27 -8.58 8.51 -1.08
C LYS A 27 -7.24 8.59 -1.78
N ALA A 28 -6.59 9.75 -1.67
CA ALA A 28 -5.29 10.02 -2.28
C ALA A 28 -4.19 9.03 -1.88
N LEU A 29 -4.22 8.50 -0.65
CA LEU A 29 -3.25 7.55 -0.11
C LEU A 29 -3.95 6.48 0.73
N GLN A 30 -3.58 5.22 0.52
CA GLN A 30 -4.03 4.09 1.33
C GLN A 30 -2.82 3.20 1.67
N PHE A 31 -2.48 3.14 2.96
CA PHE A 31 -1.52 2.18 3.49
C PHE A 31 -2.19 0.82 3.65
N ILE A 32 -1.54 -0.23 3.18
CA ILE A 32 -2.03 -1.61 3.25
C ILE A 32 -1.06 -2.39 4.15
N VAL A 33 -1.60 -3.01 5.19
CA VAL A 33 -0.88 -3.91 6.10
C VAL A 33 -1.68 -5.21 6.20
N GLY A 34 -1.21 -6.25 5.53
CA GLY A 34 -1.81 -7.57 5.52
C GLY A 34 -1.29 -8.46 6.64
N GLU A 35 -2.15 -9.35 7.15
CA GLU A 35 -1.79 -10.36 8.15
C GLU A 35 -0.71 -11.35 7.67
N ASP A 36 -0.58 -11.52 6.35
CA ASP A 36 0.41 -12.41 5.72
C ASP A 36 1.77 -11.72 5.49
N GLY A 37 1.93 -10.50 6.00
CA GLY A 37 3.12 -9.66 5.83
C GLY A 37 3.19 -8.94 4.48
N THR A 38 2.16 -9.02 3.64
CA THR A 38 2.04 -8.14 2.46
C THR A 38 1.76 -6.72 2.92
N CYS A 39 2.65 -5.79 2.61
CA CYS A 39 2.45 -4.37 2.91
C CYS A 39 2.80 -3.50 1.70
N GLY A 40 2.25 -2.29 1.68
CA GLY A 40 2.55 -1.30 0.64
C GLY A 40 1.59 -0.12 0.66
N ILE A 41 1.70 0.72 -0.37
CA ILE A 41 0.87 1.91 -0.54
C ILE A 41 0.22 1.83 -1.92
N ILE A 42 -1.07 2.16 -1.99
CA ILE A 42 -1.74 2.53 -3.24
C ILE A 42 -2.16 3.99 -3.13
N TYR A 43 -2.05 4.73 -4.22
CA TYR A 43 -2.23 6.17 -4.25
C TYR A 43 -2.94 6.64 -5.52
N ASP A 44 -3.57 7.81 -5.43
CA ASP A 44 -4.17 8.48 -6.58
C ASP A 44 -3.11 9.34 -7.29
N GLN A 45 -2.75 8.91 -8.50
CA GLN A 45 -1.77 9.59 -9.35
C GLN A 45 -2.22 10.98 -9.82
N ALA A 46 -3.52 11.31 -9.74
CA ALA A 46 -4.01 12.65 -10.03
C ALA A 46 -3.69 13.66 -8.90
N VAL A 47 -3.38 13.17 -7.69
CA VAL A 47 -3.17 14.02 -6.50
C VAL A 47 -1.70 14.09 -6.10
N ILE A 48 -0.96 12.99 -6.19
CA ILE A 48 0.43 12.89 -5.74
C ILE A 48 1.28 12.08 -6.72
N ASP A 49 2.50 12.56 -6.99
CA ASP A 49 3.46 11.87 -7.85
C ASP A 49 4.13 10.68 -7.14
N GLY A 50 4.56 9.67 -7.90
CA GLY A 50 5.19 8.47 -7.37
C GLY A 50 6.48 8.73 -6.59
N ALA A 51 7.28 9.74 -6.96
CA ALA A 51 8.50 10.09 -6.23
C ALA A 51 8.18 10.58 -4.80
N ALA A 52 7.17 11.43 -4.65
CA ALA A 52 6.74 11.92 -3.34
C ALA A 52 6.19 10.78 -2.45
N VAL A 53 5.50 9.79 -3.05
CA VAL A 53 5.04 8.60 -2.32
C VAL A 53 6.20 7.73 -1.86
N ALA A 54 7.23 7.57 -2.70
CA ALA A 54 8.43 6.81 -2.34
C ALA A 54 9.20 7.48 -1.19
N ASP A 55 9.44 8.79 -1.27
CA ASP A 55 10.11 9.55 -0.20
C ASP A 55 9.34 9.46 1.13
N MET A 56 8.00 9.52 1.08
CA MET A 56 7.16 9.33 2.25
C MET A 56 7.26 7.89 2.81
N ALA A 57 7.29 6.88 1.95
CA ALA A 57 7.43 5.49 2.37
C ALA A 57 8.78 5.26 3.09
N ASP A 58 9.87 5.79 2.53
CA ASP A 58 11.19 5.73 3.14
C ASP A 58 11.20 6.42 4.51
N HIS A 59 10.64 7.63 4.60
CA HIS A 59 10.53 8.34 5.87
C HIS A 59 9.75 7.55 6.94
N VAL A 60 8.63 6.92 6.57
CA VAL A 60 7.82 6.10 7.49
C VAL A 60 8.59 4.87 7.96
N LEU A 61 9.31 4.20 7.05
CA LEU A 61 10.12 3.03 7.37
C LEU A 61 11.29 3.38 8.29
N ASP A 62 12.00 4.47 8.00
CA ASP A 62 13.10 4.97 8.84
C ASP A 62 12.61 5.35 10.23
N TYR A 63 11.47 6.05 10.32
CA TYR A 63 10.87 6.41 11.61
C TYR A 63 10.49 5.18 12.42
N TRP A 64 9.91 4.16 11.78
CA TRP A 64 9.57 2.90 12.43
C TRP A 64 10.82 2.17 12.95
N TRP A 65 11.88 2.14 12.15
CA TRP A 65 13.11 1.43 12.51
C TRP A 65 13.93 2.14 13.58
N ALA A 66 13.91 3.47 13.61
CA ALA A 66 14.58 4.27 14.63
C ALA A 66 13.91 4.17 16.02
N GLY A 67 12.66 3.70 16.08
CA GLY A 67 11.91 3.48 17.32
C GLY A 67 12.09 2.10 17.95
N LEU A 68 12.89 1.22 17.34
CA LEU A 68 13.27 -0.11 17.82
C LEU A 68 14.75 -0.12 18.25
#